data_AF-A0A0Q9DUB4-F1
#
_entry.id   AF-A0A0Q9DUB4-F1
#
_cell.length_a   1.000
_cell.length_b   1.000
_cell.length_c   1.000
_cell.angle_alpha   90.00
_cell.angle_beta   90.00
_cell.angle_gamma   90.00
#
_symmetry.space_group_name_H-M   'P 1'
#
loop_
_entity.id
_entity.type
_entity.pdbx_description
1 polymer ?
#
loop_
_entity_poly.entity_id
_entity_poly.type
_entity_poly.pdbx_seq_one_letter_code
_entity_poly.pdbx_strand_id
1 'polypeptide(L)'
;MKKTTCIAVASLLIGAAALPALAKGPVVNHAISESEVLAAQQAWCKALIDISNANTSGGQAAAKALAEKVIDSAYGYQMGAVLFKPTLTEVPQTFRVTREGALSYFVGGNPAFPKDTGFALKGWTKCEIANSAVFIAGDSANTMGNVMFTGKDGKVTTVDKTWAFVKDDAGKLRIMVHHSSLPFTGN
;
A
#
# COMPACT_ATOMS: atom_id res chain seq x y z
N MET A 1 -25.78 90.88 30.82
CA MET A 1 -25.24 89.66 31.46
C MET A 1 -25.03 88.60 30.39
N LYS A 2 -23.78 88.15 30.23
CA LYS A 2 -23.30 87.17 29.24
C LYS A 2 -23.96 85.80 29.47
N LYS A 3 -24.35 85.11 28.39
CA LYS A 3 -24.45 83.64 28.38
C LYS A 3 -23.89 83.13 27.06
N THR A 4 -22.63 82.70 27.11
CA THR A 4 -21.94 82.01 26.03
C THR A 4 -22.27 80.53 26.16
N THR A 5 -22.95 79.96 25.16
CA THR A 5 -23.27 78.53 25.12
C THR A 5 -22.16 77.81 24.37
N CYS A 6 -21.35 77.02 25.07
CA CYS A 6 -20.39 76.10 24.47
C CYS A 6 -21.13 74.90 23.86
N ILE A 7 -20.97 74.68 22.56
CA ILE A 7 -21.40 73.46 21.87
C ILE A 7 -20.22 72.49 21.91
N ALA A 8 -20.34 71.42 22.70
CA ALA A 8 -19.37 70.32 22.69
C ALA A 8 -19.72 69.37 21.54
N VAL A 9 -18.81 69.22 20.57
CA VAL A 9 -18.92 68.22 19.51
C VAL A 9 -18.42 66.89 20.08
N ALA A 10 -19.33 65.96 20.32
CA ALA A 10 -18.99 64.59 20.72
C ALA A 10 -18.70 63.76 19.47
N SER A 11 -17.42 63.56 19.17
CA SER A 11 -16.97 62.65 18.11
C SER A 11 -17.13 61.20 18.59
N LEU A 12 -18.16 60.50 18.09
CA LEU A 12 -18.27 59.04 18.27
C LEU A 12 -17.20 58.34 17.43
N LEU A 13 -16.15 57.85 18.09
CA LEU A 13 -15.22 56.89 17.50
C LEU A 13 -15.92 55.53 17.42
N ILE A 14 -16.42 55.17 16.24
CA ILE A 14 -16.88 53.81 15.95
C ILE A 14 -15.62 52.94 15.84
N GLY A 15 -15.25 52.28 16.93
CA GLY A 15 -14.21 51.26 16.93
C GLY A 15 -14.69 50.08 16.09
N ALA A 16 -14.11 49.90 14.90
CA ALA A 16 -14.27 48.67 14.13
C ALA A 16 -13.61 47.53 14.91
N ALA A 17 -14.41 46.73 15.61
CA ALA A 17 -13.94 45.48 16.19
C ALA A 17 -13.58 44.53 15.03
N ALA A 18 -12.29 44.41 14.74
CA ALA A 18 -11.78 43.38 13.85
C ALA A 18 -12.10 42.02 14.49
N LEU A 19 -13.04 41.28 13.91
CA LEU A 19 -13.28 39.89 14.30
C LEU A 19 -11.96 39.11 14.08
N PRO A 20 -11.48 38.34 15.06
CA PRO A 20 -10.30 37.52 14.85
C PRO A 20 -10.59 36.53 13.73
N ALA A 21 -9.75 36.53 12.70
CA ALA A 21 -9.80 35.53 11.65
C ALA A 21 -9.65 34.15 12.32
N LEU A 22 -10.66 33.28 12.16
CA LEU A 22 -10.57 31.89 12.60
C LEU A 22 -9.34 31.26 11.94
N ALA A 23 -8.34 30.92 12.75
CA ALA A 23 -7.22 30.11 12.30
C ALA A 23 -7.79 28.77 11.81
N LYS A 24 -7.67 28.49 10.51
CA LYS A 24 -8.00 27.17 9.96
C LYS A 24 -7.07 26.16 10.62
N GLY A 25 -7.58 25.38 11.57
CA GLY A 25 -6.85 24.26 12.15
C GLY A 25 -6.42 23.27 11.06
N PRO A 26 -5.41 22.42 11.33
CA PRO A 26 -4.97 21.42 10.36
C PRO A 26 -6.16 20.50 9.99
N VAL A 27 -6.49 20.44 8.70
CA VAL A 27 -7.46 19.48 8.18
C VAL A 27 -6.71 18.17 7.93
N VAL A 28 -7.03 17.14 8.71
CA VAL A 28 -6.50 15.79 8.51
C VAL A 28 -7.42 15.05 7.55
N ASN A 29 -6.90 14.66 6.38
CA ASN A 29 -7.63 13.88 5.38
C ASN A 29 -6.94 12.53 5.17
N HIS A 30 -7.60 11.45 5.61
CA HIS A 30 -7.14 10.07 5.43
C HIS A 30 -7.75 9.40 4.19
N ALA A 31 -8.45 10.13 3.33
CA ALA A 31 -8.96 9.56 2.09
C ALA A 31 -7.80 9.03 1.24
N ILE A 32 -7.97 7.83 0.70
CA ILE A 32 -7.07 7.25 -0.28
C ILE A 32 -7.41 7.85 -1.65
N SER A 33 -6.39 8.18 -2.43
CA SER A 33 -6.51 8.53 -3.85
C SER A 33 -6.18 7.34 -4.75
N GLU A 34 -6.74 7.33 -5.97
CA GLU A 34 -6.39 6.32 -6.98
C GLU A 34 -4.89 6.33 -7.29
N SER A 35 -4.27 7.50 -7.36
CA SER A 35 -2.82 7.63 -7.57
C SER A 35 -1.99 6.93 -6.49
N GLU A 36 -2.40 6.98 -5.22
CA GLU A 36 -1.71 6.27 -4.14
C GLU A 36 -1.83 4.75 -4.31
N VAL A 37 -3.01 4.26 -4.71
CA VAL A 37 -3.25 2.84 -4.98
C VAL A 37 -2.38 2.35 -6.13
N LEU A 38 -2.40 3.04 -7.27
CA LEU A 38 -1.59 2.68 -8.43
C LEU A 38 -0.10 2.74 -8.12
N ALA A 39 0.36 3.76 -7.39
CA ALA A 39 1.75 3.87 -6.95
C ALA A 39 2.16 2.71 -6.03
N ALA A 40 1.28 2.29 -5.10
CA ALA A 40 1.55 1.16 -4.22
C ALA A 40 1.66 -0.17 -5.00
N GLN A 41 0.79 -0.40 -5.99
CA GLN A 41 0.88 -1.59 -6.85
C GLN A 41 2.18 -1.58 -7.68
N GLN A 42 2.55 -0.44 -8.28
CA GLN A 42 3.79 -0.31 -9.04
C GLN A 42 5.03 -0.49 -8.16
N ALA A 43 5.03 0.08 -6.95
CA ALA A 43 6.10 -0.12 -5.97
C ALA A 43 6.22 -1.60 -5.58
N TRP A 44 5.11 -2.31 -5.41
CA TRP A 44 5.10 -3.75 -5.15
C TRP A 44 5.72 -4.54 -6.32
N CYS A 45 5.33 -4.24 -7.56
CA CYS A 45 5.91 -4.88 -8.75
C CYS A 45 7.41 -4.63 -8.85
N LYS A 46 7.85 -3.38 -8.66
CA LYS A 46 9.28 -3.03 -8.65
C LYS A 46 10.03 -3.79 -7.56
N ALA A 47 9.49 -3.82 -6.35
CA ALA A 47 10.11 -4.51 -5.22
C ALA A 47 10.28 -6.02 -5.51
N LEU A 48 9.31 -6.67 -6.16
CA LEU A 48 9.44 -8.06 -6.58
C LEU A 48 10.64 -8.27 -7.51
N ILE A 49 10.82 -7.39 -8.50
CA ILE A 49 11.96 -7.44 -9.43
C ILE A 49 13.27 -7.13 -8.70
N ASP A 50 13.29 -6.16 -7.79
CA ASP A 50 14.48 -5.84 -7.01
C ASP A 50 14.92 -7.02 -6.12
N ILE A 51 13.98 -7.75 -5.52
CA ILE A 51 14.27 -8.98 -4.75
C ILE A 51 14.86 -10.08 -5.65
N SER A 52 14.31 -10.26 -6.86
CA SER A 52 14.84 -11.18 -7.88
C SER A 52 16.29 -10.83 -8.27
N ASN A 53 16.58 -9.54 -8.44
CA ASN A 53 17.92 -9.03 -8.76
C ASN A 53 18.90 -9.18 -7.59
N ALA A 54 18.44 -8.90 -6.36
CA ALA A 54 19.22 -9.12 -5.15
C ALA A 54 19.60 -10.60 -4.99
N ASN A 55 18.68 -11.52 -5.31
CA ASN A 55 18.98 -12.95 -5.34
C ASN A 55 20.06 -13.30 -6.38
N THR A 56 19.96 -12.71 -7.57
CA THR A 56 20.92 -12.97 -8.65
C THR A 56 22.33 -12.48 -8.28
N SER A 57 22.44 -11.36 -7.56
CA SER A 57 23.73 -10.70 -7.27
C SER A 57 24.35 -11.13 -5.93
N GLY A 58 23.52 -11.43 -4.93
CA GLY A 58 23.95 -11.69 -3.55
C GLY A 58 23.29 -12.92 -2.91
N GLY A 59 22.60 -13.74 -3.70
CA GLY A 59 21.94 -14.95 -3.25
C GLY A 59 20.70 -14.71 -2.39
N GLN A 60 20.14 -15.81 -1.89
CA GLN A 60 18.89 -15.80 -1.13
C GLN A 60 18.97 -14.93 0.13
N ALA A 61 20.14 -14.85 0.77
CA ALA A 61 20.32 -14.03 1.97
C ALA A 61 20.09 -12.53 1.68
N ALA A 62 20.66 -12.01 0.58
CA ALA A 62 20.43 -10.63 0.17
C ALA A 62 18.97 -10.39 -0.22
N ALA A 63 18.37 -11.33 -0.94
CA ALA A 63 16.95 -11.29 -1.32
C ALA A 63 16.03 -11.27 -0.10
N LYS A 64 16.31 -12.12 0.91
CA LYS A 64 15.56 -12.19 2.17
C LYS A 64 15.62 -10.88 2.94
N ALA A 65 16.81 -10.29 3.10
CA ALA A 65 16.96 -9.01 3.80
C ALA A 65 16.19 -7.87 3.13
N LEU A 66 16.10 -7.88 1.79
CA LEU A 66 15.28 -6.91 1.06
C LEU A 66 13.78 -7.23 1.20
N ALA A 67 13.39 -8.50 1.06
CA ALA A 67 12.00 -8.93 1.19
C ALA A 67 11.41 -8.60 2.57
N GLU A 68 12.20 -8.73 3.65
CA GLU A 68 11.79 -8.31 5.00
C GLU A 68 11.41 -6.83 5.04
N LYS A 69 12.25 -5.95 4.50
CA LYS A 69 11.98 -4.49 4.43
C LYS A 69 10.75 -4.18 3.57
N VAL A 70 10.60 -4.87 2.44
CA VAL A 70 9.44 -4.71 1.56
C VAL A 70 8.16 -5.14 2.27
N ILE A 71 8.19 -6.27 2.98
CA ILE A 71 7.03 -6.76 3.72
C ILE A 71 6.66 -5.77 4.84
N ASP A 72 7.64 -5.30 5.61
CA ASP A 72 7.41 -4.38 6.74
C ASP A 72 6.93 -2.99 6.31
N SER A 73 7.25 -2.59 5.08
CA SER A 73 6.83 -1.30 4.52
C SER A 73 5.52 -1.38 3.75
N ALA A 74 5.25 -2.46 3.02
CA ALA A 74 4.08 -2.56 2.15
C ALA A 74 2.87 -3.22 2.82
N TYR A 75 3.06 -4.11 3.79
CA TYR A 75 1.99 -4.90 4.40
C TYR A 75 1.66 -4.42 5.81
N GLY A 76 0.39 -4.57 6.21
CA GLY A 76 -0.12 -4.09 7.50
C GLY A 76 -0.01 -5.11 8.63
N TYR A 77 1.05 -5.94 8.70
CA TYR A 77 1.17 -6.96 9.75
C TYR A 77 1.24 -6.39 11.18
N GLN A 78 1.66 -5.13 11.31
CA GLN A 78 1.62 -4.37 12.57
C GLN A 78 0.20 -3.94 12.98
N MET A 79 -0.75 -3.96 12.05
CA MET A 79 -2.15 -3.57 12.28
C MET A 79 -3.04 -4.79 12.57
N GLY A 80 -2.54 -6.00 12.32
CA GLY A 80 -3.27 -7.25 12.50
C GLY A 80 -2.90 -8.31 11.46
N ALA A 81 -3.74 -9.33 11.33
CA ALA A 81 -3.56 -10.34 10.31
C ALA A 81 -3.74 -9.74 8.90
N VAL A 82 -2.84 -10.09 7.98
CA VAL A 82 -3.02 -9.82 6.55
C VAL A 82 -3.66 -11.04 5.91
N LEU A 83 -4.73 -10.85 5.14
CA LEU A 83 -5.41 -11.90 4.41
C LEU A 83 -4.60 -12.25 3.15
N PHE A 84 -3.54 -13.03 3.36
CA PHE A 84 -2.57 -13.37 2.34
C PHE A 84 -2.83 -14.79 1.82
N LYS A 85 -3.38 -14.88 0.60
CA LYS A 85 -3.47 -16.10 -0.19
C LYS A 85 -2.64 -15.94 -1.48
N PRO A 86 -1.41 -16.46 -1.53
CA PRO A 86 -0.59 -16.38 -2.73
C PRO A 86 -1.02 -17.36 -3.83
N THR A 87 -0.34 -17.26 -4.98
CA THR A 87 -0.67 -18.01 -6.21
C THR A 87 -0.33 -19.49 -6.11
N LEU A 88 0.93 -19.79 -5.79
CA LEU A 88 1.52 -21.14 -5.94
C LEU A 88 1.68 -21.81 -4.57
N THR A 89 0.56 -21.97 -3.89
CA THR A 89 0.49 -22.65 -2.59
C THR A 89 -0.66 -23.65 -2.57
N GLU A 90 -0.52 -24.67 -1.75
CA GLU A 90 -1.41 -25.82 -1.72
C GLU A 90 -1.74 -26.25 -0.29
N VAL A 91 -2.78 -27.06 -0.13
CA VAL A 91 -3.19 -27.60 1.17
C VAL A 91 -2.06 -28.41 1.83
N PRO A 92 -1.93 -28.36 3.17
CA PRO A 92 -2.74 -27.59 4.12
C PRO A 92 -2.28 -26.13 4.29
N GLN A 93 -1.22 -25.72 3.59
CA GLN A 93 -0.60 -24.41 3.72
C GLN A 93 -0.97 -23.56 2.50
N THR A 94 -2.26 -23.25 2.33
CA THR A 94 -2.72 -22.36 1.25
C THR A 94 -2.61 -20.88 1.63
N PHE A 95 -2.81 -20.57 2.92
CA PHE A 95 -2.82 -19.20 3.43
C PHE A 95 -1.53 -18.88 4.17
N ARG A 96 -1.08 -17.62 4.12
CA ARG A 96 0.14 -17.10 4.77
C ARG A 96 -0.19 -15.87 5.60
N VAL A 97 -1.12 -16.02 6.55
CA VAL A 97 -1.68 -14.88 7.31
C VAL A 97 -0.71 -14.22 8.30
N THR A 98 0.52 -14.72 8.42
CA THR A 98 1.59 -14.15 9.24
C THR A 98 2.68 -13.54 8.37
N ARG A 99 3.41 -12.55 8.92
CA ARG A 99 4.59 -11.94 8.28
C ARG A 99 5.60 -13.00 7.84
N GLU A 100 5.86 -13.97 8.72
CA GLU A 100 6.78 -15.09 8.47
C GLU A 100 6.30 -15.95 7.30
N GLY A 101 5.01 -16.24 7.22
CA GLY A 101 4.44 -16.99 6.10
C GLY A 101 4.58 -16.24 4.78
N ALA A 102 4.31 -14.93 4.75
CA ALA A 102 4.51 -14.14 3.54
C ALA A 102 5.99 -14.12 3.14
N LEU A 103 6.90 -13.90 4.08
CA LEU A 103 8.33 -13.92 3.81
C LEU A 103 8.77 -15.27 3.23
N SER A 104 8.31 -16.36 3.82
CA SER A 104 8.54 -17.70 3.29
C SER A 104 8.03 -17.83 1.85
N TYR A 105 6.83 -17.36 1.54
CA TYR A 105 6.34 -17.41 0.17
C TYR A 105 7.21 -16.60 -0.81
N PHE A 106 7.66 -15.41 -0.42
CA PHE A 106 8.49 -14.56 -1.27
C PHE A 106 9.87 -15.15 -1.54
N VAL A 107 10.55 -15.68 -0.52
CA VAL A 107 11.99 -16.04 -0.62
C VAL A 107 12.33 -17.46 -0.15
N GLY A 108 11.37 -18.26 0.29
CA GLY A 108 11.58 -19.63 0.76
C GLY A 108 12.44 -19.74 2.01
N GLY A 109 13.02 -20.92 2.24
CA GLY A 109 14.02 -21.16 3.28
C GLY A 109 13.47 -21.21 4.71
N ASN A 110 12.16 -21.42 4.87
CA ASN A 110 11.53 -21.60 6.17
C ASN A 110 11.11 -23.07 6.37
N PRO A 111 11.65 -23.78 7.38
CA PRO A 111 11.26 -25.17 7.69
C PRO A 111 9.77 -25.35 7.98
N ALA A 112 9.07 -24.31 8.47
CA ALA A 112 7.64 -24.35 8.69
C ALA A 112 6.85 -24.40 7.38
N PHE A 113 7.44 -24.00 6.25
CA PHE A 113 6.80 -23.97 4.92
C PHE A 113 7.74 -24.60 3.86
N PRO A 114 8.03 -25.90 3.97
CA PRO A 114 9.10 -26.54 3.21
C PRO A 114 8.87 -26.56 1.69
N LYS A 115 7.64 -26.31 1.23
CA LYS A 115 7.27 -26.24 -0.20
C LYS A 115 7.49 -24.86 -0.82
N ASP A 116 7.71 -23.84 0.00
CA ASP A 116 7.94 -22.49 -0.50
C ASP A 116 9.38 -22.39 -1.04
N THR A 117 9.52 -22.34 -2.36
CA THR A 117 10.81 -22.20 -3.07
C THR A 117 11.20 -20.74 -3.32
N GLY A 118 10.39 -19.79 -2.85
CA GLY A 118 10.57 -18.35 -3.05
C GLY A 118 10.04 -17.87 -4.40
N PHE A 119 8.82 -17.33 -4.41
CA PHE A 119 8.20 -16.82 -5.64
C PHE A 119 8.99 -15.69 -6.28
N ALA A 120 9.57 -14.79 -5.49
CA ALA A 120 10.39 -13.67 -6.00
C ALA A 120 11.74 -14.13 -6.54
N LEU A 121 12.18 -15.35 -6.20
CA LEU A 121 13.47 -15.90 -6.61
C LEU A 121 13.42 -16.56 -8.00
N LYS A 122 12.26 -16.59 -8.63
CA LYS A 122 12.04 -17.19 -9.97
C LYS A 122 12.68 -16.42 -11.12
N GLY A 123 13.43 -15.35 -10.85
CA GLY A 123 14.17 -14.62 -11.88
C GLY A 123 13.30 -13.70 -12.73
N TRP A 124 12.23 -13.15 -12.17
CA TRP A 124 11.35 -12.22 -12.88
C TRP A 124 12.12 -11.00 -13.39
N THR A 125 11.85 -10.61 -14.63
CA THR A 125 12.46 -9.46 -15.32
C THR A 125 11.47 -8.32 -15.52
N LYS A 126 10.17 -8.63 -15.53
CA LYS A 126 9.08 -7.65 -15.68
C LYS A 126 7.89 -8.04 -14.82
N CYS A 127 7.20 -7.03 -14.28
CA CYS A 127 5.96 -7.16 -13.53
C CYS A 127 5.02 -6.06 -14.00
N GLU A 128 3.85 -6.43 -14.50
CA GLU A 128 2.86 -5.51 -15.07
C GLU A 128 1.50 -5.74 -14.43
N ILE A 129 0.77 -4.67 -14.18
CA ILE A 129 -0.55 -4.70 -13.55
C ILE A 129 -1.58 -4.20 -14.56
N ALA A 130 -2.66 -4.95 -14.72
CA ALA A 130 -3.85 -4.54 -15.47
C ALA A 130 -5.05 -4.61 -14.53
N ASN A 131 -5.42 -3.47 -13.95
CA ASN A 131 -6.63 -3.40 -13.11
C ASN A 131 -7.88 -3.46 -13.99
N SER A 132 -8.81 -4.35 -13.65
CA SER A 132 -10.16 -4.36 -14.20
C SER A 132 -11.06 -3.37 -13.47
N ALA A 133 -10.80 -3.14 -12.18
CA ALA A 133 -11.50 -2.15 -11.38
C ALA A 133 -10.66 -1.68 -10.18
N VAL A 134 -10.95 -0.45 -9.74
CA VAL A 134 -10.46 0.15 -8.49
C VAL A 134 -11.69 0.68 -7.74
N PHE A 135 -11.84 0.30 -6.47
CA PHE A 135 -12.91 0.76 -5.59
C PHE A 135 -12.32 1.43 -4.36
N ILE A 136 -12.67 2.69 -4.12
CA ILE A 136 -12.12 3.50 -3.02
C ILE A 136 -13.27 4.00 -2.15
N ALA A 137 -13.14 3.81 -0.84
CA ALA A 137 -14.11 4.26 0.15
C ALA A 137 -13.36 4.81 1.38
N GLY A 138 -13.24 6.13 1.45
CA GLY A 138 -12.55 6.81 2.54
C GLY A 138 -11.09 6.38 2.64
N ASP A 139 -10.72 5.79 3.77
CA ASP A 139 -9.38 5.30 4.11
C ASP A 139 -9.12 3.85 3.69
N SER A 140 -10.02 3.25 2.90
CA SER A 140 -9.86 1.91 2.33
C SER A 140 -9.95 1.92 0.80
N ALA A 141 -9.20 1.02 0.16
CA ALA A 141 -9.23 0.84 -1.29
C ALA A 141 -9.06 -0.64 -1.67
N ASN A 142 -9.68 -1.05 -2.78
CA ASN A 142 -9.60 -2.39 -3.32
C ASN A 142 -9.30 -2.32 -4.82
N THR A 143 -8.51 -3.27 -5.31
CA THR A 143 -8.24 -3.42 -6.74
C THR A 143 -8.43 -4.87 -7.14
N MET A 144 -8.98 -5.10 -8.32
CA MET A 144 -9.08 -6.42 -8.92
C MET A 144 -8.67 -6.36 -10.38
N GLY A 145 -7.97 -7.39 -10.85
CA GLY A 145 -7.51 -7.50 -12.23
C GLY A 145 -6.46 -8.58 -12.39
N ASN A 146 -5.48 -8.34 -13.25
CA ASN A 146 -4.38 -9.26 -13.51
C ASN A 146 -3.02 -8.66 -13.18
N VAL A 147 -2.09 -9.53 -12.81
CA VAL A 147 -0.67 -9.22 -12.76
C VAL A 147 0.08 -10.21 -13.64
N MET A 148 0.96 -9.69 -14.49
CA MET A 148 1.74 -10.45 -15.44
C MET A 148 3.22 -10.39 -15.05
N PHE A 149 3.82 -11.56 -14.82
CA PHE A 149 5.23 -11.71 -14.51
C PHE A 149 5.96 -12.29 -15.71
N THR A 150 7.00 -11.60 -16.20
CA THR A 150 7.84 -12.10 -17.30
C THR A 150 9.10 -12.73 -16.73
N GLY A 151 9.38 -13.98 -17.09
CA GLY A 151 10.60 -14.70 -16.73
C GLY A 151 11.81 -14.33 -17.60
N LYS A 152 12.98 -14.86 -17.26
CA LYS A 152 14.22 -14.66 -18.06
C LYS A 152 14.12 -15.26 -19.48
N ASP A 153 13.26 -16.26 -19.66
CA ASP A 153 12.98 -16.89 -20.95
C ASP A 153 11.92 -16.13 -21.78
N GLY A 154 11.45 -14.98 -21.29
CA GLY A 154 10.40 -14.18 -21.92
C GLY A 154 8.99 -14.73 -21.74
N LYS A 155 8.80 -15.87 -21.05
CA LYS A 155 7.47 -16.40 -20.78
C LYS A 155 6.73 -15.54 -19.78
N VAL A 156 5.45 -15.29 -20.05
CA VAL A 156 4.56 -14.52 -19.20
C VAL A 156 3.70 -15.46 -18.36
N THR A 157 3.74 -15.28 -17.05
CA THR A 157 2.79 -15.89 -16.11
C THR A 157 1.78 -14.84 -15.68
N THR A 158 0.52 -15.03 -16.06
CA THR A 158 -0.58 -14.16 -15.64
C THR A 158 -1.28 -14.75 -14.41
N VAL A 159 -1.58 -13.90 -13.42
CA VAL A 159 -2.35 -14.27 -12.24
C VAL A 159 -3.58 -13.37 -12.11
N ASP A 160 -4.68 -13.93 -11.62
CA ASP A 160 -5.81 -13.16 -11.11
C ASP A 160 -5.42 -12.57 -9.76
N LYS A 161 -5.69 -11.27 -9.58
CA LYS A 161 -5.18 -10.50 -8.46
C LYS A 161 -6.26 -9.67 -7.82
N THR A 162 -6.31 -9.77 -6.49
CA THR A 162 -7.05 -8.83 -5.64
C THR A 162 -6.11 -8.28 -4.57
N TRP A 163 -6.12 -6.97 -4.42
CA TRP A 163 -5.53 -6.29 -3.26
C TRP A 163 -6.58 -5.47 -2.54
N ALA A 164 -6.45 -5.40 -1.23
CA ALA A 164 -7.12 -4.40 -0.41
C ALA A 164 -6.07 -3.63 0.38
N PHE A 165 -6.29 -2.34 0.52
CA PHE A 165 -5.41 -1.38 1.13
C PHE A 165 -6.13 -0.58 2.20
N VAL A 166 -5.41 -0.21 3.25
CA VAL A 166 -5.86 0.75 4.28
C VAL A 166 -4.69 1.70 4.60
N LYS A 167 -4.98 2.91 5.08
CA LYS A 167 -3.93 3.77 5.65
C LYS A 167 -3.65 3.36 7.10
N ASP A 168 -2.37 3.31 7.48
CA ASP A 168 -1.98 3.26 8.88
C ASP A 168 -2.10 4.65 9.54
N ASP A 169 -1.88 4.72 10.85
CA ASP A 169 -1.96 5.97 11.62
C ASP A 169 -0.95 7.04 11.14
N ALA A 170 0.12 6.63 10.46
CA ALA A 170 1.09 7.51 9.84
C ALA A 170 0.69 7.94 8.40
N GLY A 171 -0.50 7.56 7.95
CA GLY A 171 -1.05 7.85 6.63
C GLY A 171 -0.45 7.01 5.50
N LYS A 172 0.34 5.97 5.80
CA LYS A 172 0.95 5.11 4.78
C LYS A 172 -0.03 4.04 4.35
N LEU A 173 -0.16 3.85 3.04
CA LEU A 173 -0.99 2.81 2.47
C LEU A 173 -0.38 1.42 2.70
N ARG A 174 -1.14 0.51 3.32
CA ARG A 174 -0.74 -0.86 3.67
C ARG A 174 -1.64 -1.88 3.00
N ILE A 175 -1.05 -2.96 2.49
CA ILE A 175 -1.77 -4.11 1.96
C ILE A 175 -2.32 -4.94 3.12
N MET A 176 -3.64 -5.09 3.16
CA MET A 176 -4.37 -5.95 4.12
C MET A 176 -4.91 -7.22 3.48
N VAL A 177 -5.18 -7.20 2.18
CA VAL A 177 -5.55 -8.39 1.40
C VAL A 177 -4.57 -8.55 0.26
N HIS A 178 -4.01 -9.74 0.15
CA HIS A 178 -3.21 -10.17 -0.99
C HIS A 178 -3.77 -11.50 -1.46
N HIS A 179 -4.66 -11.46 -2.45
CA HIS A 179 -5.19 -12.64 -3.09
C HIS A 179 -4.58 -12.77 -4.48
N SER A 180 -4.07 -13.95 -4.80
CA SER A 180 -3.42 -14.25 -6.06
C SER A 180 -3.71 -15.68 -6.47
N SER A 181 -4.11 -15.93 -7.71
CA SER A 181 -4.35 -17.28 -8.23
C SER A 181 -3.99 -17.37 -9.71
N LEU A 182 -3.69 -18.57 -10.19
CA LEU A 182 -3.67 -18.80 -11.63
C LEU A 182 -5.11 -18.70 -12.15
N PRO A 183 -5.33 -18.15 -13.35
CA PRO A 183 -6.63 -18.21 -14.00
C PRO A 183 -7.13 -19.64 -14.08
N PHE A 184 -8.45 -19.81 -13.93
CA PHE A 184 -9.07 -21.13 -14.06
C PHE A 184 -8.88 -21.66 -15.49
N THR A 185 -8.13 -22.73 -15.62
CA THR A 185 -8.05 -23.56 -16.83
C THR A 185 -8.97 -24.75 -16.58
N GLY A 186 -10.24 -24.65 -16.96
CA GLY A 186 -11.15 -25.80 -16.83
C GLY A 186 -10.56 -27.04 -17.50
N ASN A 187 -10.65 -28.18 -16.82
CA ASN A 187 -10.32 -29.49 -17.40
C ASN A 187 -11.48 -29.98 -18.27
#